data_AF-A0A5V1NNG8-F1
#
_entry.id   AF-A0A5V1NNG8-F1
#
_cell.length_a   1.000
_cell.length_b   1.000
_cell.length_c   1.000
_cell.angle_alpha   90.00
_cell.angle_beta   90.00
_cell.angle_gamma   90.00
#
_symmetry.space_group_name_H-M   'P 1'
#
loop_
_entity.id
_entity.type
_entity.pdbx_description
1 polymer ?
#
loop_
_entity_poly.entity_id
_entity_poly.type
_entity_poly.pdbx_seq_one_letter_code
_entity_poly.pdbx_strand_id
1 'polypeptide(L)'
;MSLTDAKIRTLKPSDKPFKVSDSHGLYLLVKPGGSRHWYLKYRISGKESRIALGAYPAISLSDARQQREGIRKMLALNINPVQQRAAERGSRTPEKVFKNVALAWHKSNRKWSQNTADRLLASLNNHIFPVIGNLPVSELKPRHFIDLLKGIEEKGLLEVASRTRQHLSNIMRHAVHQGLIDTNPAANLGGVTTPPVRRHYPALPLERLPELLERIEAYHQGRELTRLAVLLMLHVFIRSSELRFARWSEIDFTNRVWTIPATREPIIGVRYSERGAKMRMPHIVPLSEHVIAILKQIKDITGNNELVFPGDHNPYKPMCENTVNKALRVMGYDTKKDICGHGFRAMACSALMESGLWAKDAVERQMSHQERNTVRMAYIHKAEHLEARKAMMQWWSDYLEACRESYAPPYTIGKNKFIP
;
A
#
# COMPACT_ATOMS: atom_id res chain seq x y z
N MET A 1 -47.14 -15.35 41.06
CA MET A 1 -47.46 -14.04 40.44
C MET A 1 -46.38 -13.72 39.43
N SER A 2 -46.75 -13.24 38.24
CA SER A 2 -45.81 -12.74 37.24
C SER A 2 -45.16 -11.43 37.70
N LEU A 3 -43.90 -11.22 37.36
CA LEU A 3 -43.20 -9.96 37.59
C LEU A 3 -43.71 -8.87 36.63
N THR A 4 -43.66 -7.63 37.10
CA THR A 4 -43.85 -6.41 36.29
C THR A 4 -42.61 -5.54 36.37
N ASP A 5 -42.29 -4.80 35.31
CA ASP A 5 -41.09 -3.95 35.27
C ASP A 5 -41.11 -2.88 36.39
N ALA A 6 -42.29 -2.32 36.67
CA ALA A 6 -42.49 -1.39 37.79
C ALA A 6 -42.09 -2.00 39.14
N LYS A 7 -42.49 -3.25 39.40
CA LYS A 7 -42.13 -3.98 40.63
C LYS A 7 -40.64 -4.27 40.70
N ILE A 8 -39.96 -4.47 39.57
CA ILE A 8 -38.51 -4.70 39.52
C ILE A 8 -37.75 -3.42 39.85
N ARG A 9 -38.17 -2.27 39.30
CA ARG A 9 -37.53 -0.98 39.56
C ARG A 9 -37.53 -0.62 41.04
N THR A 10 -38.63 -0.91 41.75
CA THR A 10 -38.81 -0.59 43.18
C THR A 10 -38.12 -1.58 44.14
N LEU A 11 -37.44 -2.62 43.65
CA LEU A 11 -36.73 -3.58 44.51
C LEU A 11 -35.53 -2.93 45.20
N LYS A 12 -35.57 -2.88 46.54
CA LYS A 12 -34.43 -2.47 47.35
C LYS A 12 -33.47 -3.66 47.56
N PRO A 13 -32.15 -3.45 47.54
CA PRO A 13 -31.18 -4.46 47.94
C PRO A 13 -31.38 -4.84 49.42
N SER A 14 -30.98 -6.05 49.79
CA SER A 14 -30.99 -6.58 51.16
C SER A 14 -29.60 -7.15 51.49
N ASP A 15 -29.27 -7.30 52.76
CA ASP A 15 -27.97 -7.81 53.22
C ASP A 15 -27.65 -9.22 52.70
N LYS A 16 -28.68 -9.98 52.29
CA LYS A 16 -28.54 -11.29 51.64
C LYS A 16 -29.13 -11.30 50.23
N PRO A 17 -28.50 -12.03 49.28
CA PRO A 17 -29.04 -12.14 47.94
C PRO A 17 -30.39 -12.86 47.95
N PHE A 18 -31.39 -12.28 47.31
CA PHE A 18 -32.74 -12.85 47.24
C PHE A 18 -33.22 -12.99 45.80
N LYS A 19 -34.13 -13.95 45.60
CA LYS A 19 -34.71 -14.27 44.30
C LYS A 19 -36.11 -13.70 44.22
N VAL A 20 -36.39 -13.05 43.11
CA VAL A 20 -37.74 -12.61 42.75
C VAL A 20 -38.19 -13.42 41.56
N SER A 21 -39.10 -14.36 41.79
CA SER A 21 -39.56 -15.31 40.78
C SER A 21 -40.55 -14.66 39.80
N ASP A 22 -40.38 -14.99 38.51
CA ASP A 22 -41.41 -14.85 37.47
C ASP A 22 -42.04 -16.24 37.21
N SER A 23 -42.43 -16.54 35.96
CA SER A 23 -43.02 -17.81 35.56
C SER A 23 -42.03 -18.75 34.86
N HIS A 24 -42.34 -20.05 34.91
CA HIS A 24 -41.58 -21.13 34.26
C HIS A 24 -40.09 -21.15 34.61
N GLY A 25 -39.77 -20.98 35.88
CA GLY A 25 -38.39 -21.06 36.38
C GLY A 25 -37.53 -19.83 36.10
N LEU A 26 -38.07 -18.80 35.44
CA LEU A 26 -37.41 -17.50 35.30
C LEU A 26 -37.48 -16.74 36.63
N TYR A 27 -36.36 -16.17 37.06
CA TYR A 27 -36.29 -15.33 38.25
C TYR A 27 -35.19 -14.28 38.11
N LEU A 28 -35.37 -13.17 38.83
CA LEU A 28 -34.34 -12.14 39.00
C LEU A 28 -33.61 -12.38 40.32
N LEU A 29 -32.28 -12.47 40.28
CA LEU A 29 -31.45 -12.49 41.47
C LEU A 29 -30.96 -11.08 41.78
N VAL A 30 -31.34 -10.56 42.95
CA VAL A 30 -30.88 -9.26 43.46
C VAL A 30 -29.79 -9.51 44.50
N LYS A 31 -28.58 -8.98 44.27
CA LYS A 31 -27.47 -9.08 45.23
C LYS A 31 -27.45 -7.89 46.20
N PRO A 32 -26.75 -8.01 47.35
CA PRO A 32 -26.65 -6.91 48.33
C PRO A 32 -26.11 -5.59 47.76
N GLY A 33 -25.16 -5.66 46.83
CA GLY A 33 -24.63 -4.48 46.11
C GLY A 33 -25.54 -3.92 45.01
N GLY A 34 -26.82 -4.29 44.97
CA GLY A 34 -27.80 -3.78 44.01
C GLY A 34 -27.74 -4.32 42.59
N SER A 35 -26.73 -5.14 42.23
CA SER A 35 -26.68 -5.80 40.93
C SER A 35 -27.83 -6.80 40.76
N ARG A 36 -28.48 -6.79 39.59
CA ARG A 36 -29.66 -7.63 39.28
C ARG A 36 -29.41 -8.46 38.04
N HIS A 37 -29.61 -9.78 38.13
CA HIS A 37 -29.35 -10.71 37.04
C HIS A 37 -30.50 -11.68 36.81
N TRP A 38 -30.84 -11.88 35.55
CA TRP A 38 -31.83 -12.86 35.12
C TRP A 38 -31.25 -14.26 35.09
N TYR A 39 -31.98 -15.20 35.69
CA TYR A 39 -31.67 -16.62 35.65
C TYR A 39 -32.90 -17.43 35.28
N LEU A 40 -32.67 -18.49 34.52
CA LEU A 40 -33.67 -19.51 34.25
C LEU A 40 -33.23 -20.83 34.91
N LYS A 41 -34.03 -21.33 35.84
CA LYS A 41 -33.92 -22.67 36.41
C LYS A 41 -34.70 -23.65 35.55
N TYR A 42 -34.10 -24.78 35.20
CA TYR A 42 -34.68 -25.81 34.34
C TYR A 42 -34.23 -27.21 34.77
N ARG A 43 -34.90 -28.25 34.25
CA ARG A 43 -34.49 -29.65 34.41
C ARG A 43 -34.27 -30.28 33.05
N ILE A 44 -33.22 -31.08 32.92
CA ILE A 44 -32.94 -31.90 31.75
C ILE A 44 -32.40 -33.24 32.24
N SER A 45 -32.90 -34.34 31.68
CA SER A 45 -32.51 -35.71 32.08
C SER A 45 -32.58 -35.94 33.61
N GLY A 46 -33.64 -35.44 34.26
CA GLY A 46 -33.84 -35.57 35.71
C GLY A 46 -32.96 -34.69 36.60
N LYS A 47 -31.95 -33.98 36.04
CA LYS A 47 -31.06 -33.10 36.81
C LYS A 47 -31.51 -31.64 36.73
N GLU A 48 -31.48 -30.97 37.88
CA GLU A 48 -31.77 -29.54 37.98
C GLU A 48 -30.53 -28.70 37.63
N SER A 49 -30.73 -27.69 36.79
CA SER A 49 -29.69 -26.75 36.39
C SER A 49 -30.23 -25.32 36.29
N ARG A 50 -29.33 -24.35 36.14
CA ARG A 50 -29.66 -22.94 35.92
C ARG A 50 -28.76 -22.31 34.86
N ILE A 51 -29.31 -21.36 34.11
CA ILE A 51 -28.57 -20.57 33.12
C ILE A 51 -28.82 -19.08 33.33
N ALA A 52 -27.76 -18.28 33.23
CA ALA A 52 -27.86 -16.81 33.30
C ALA A 52 -28.31 -16.24 31.95
N LEU A 53 -29.26 -15.32 31.94
CA LEU A 53 -29.77 -14.68 30.71
C LEU A 53 -29.14 -13.28 30.47
N GLY A 54 -28.70 -12.62 31.54
CA GLY A 54 -28.02 -11.33 31.48
C GLY A 54 -28.37 -10.42 32.67
N ALA A 55 -27.75 -9.25 32.73
CA ALA A 55 -28.01 -8.25 33.76
C ALA A 55 -29.24 -7.39 33.41
N TYR A 56 -30.02 -7.01 34.41
CA TYR A 56 -31.05 -5.97 34.28
C TYR A 56 -30.43 -4.59 34.58
N PRO A 57 -30.72 -3.51 33.81
CA PRO A 57 -31.76 -3.42 32.78
C PRO A 57 -31.30 -3.74 31.35
N ALA A 58 -30.03 -4.12 31.12
CA ALA A 58 -29.52 -4.42 29.78
C ALA A 58 -30.29 -5.53 29.06
N ILE A 59 -30.83 -6.50 29.81
CA ILE A 59 -31.87 -7.43 29.36
C ILE A 59 -33.17 -7.06 30.08
N SER A 60 -34.16 -6.62 29.30
CA SER A 60 -35.48 -6.26 29.84
C SER A 60 -36.26 -7.51 30.30
N LEU A 61 -37.33 -7.31 31.08
CA LEU A 61 -38.22 -8.42 31.46
C LEU A 61 -38.83 -9.12 30.22
N SER A 62 -39.13 -8.35 29.16
CA SER A 62 -39.65 -8.89 27.90
C SER A 62 -38.61 -9.79 27.21
N ASP A 63 -37.38 -9.30 27.09
CA ASP A 63 -36.28 -10.06 26.46
C ASP A 63 -35.95 -11.32 27.26
N ALA A 64 -35.97 -11.23 28.60
CA ALA A 64 -35.77 -12.37 29.48
C ALA A 64 -36.86 -13.44 29.28
N ARG A 65 -38.12 -13.05 29.06
CA ARG A 65 -39.22 -13.97 28.71
C ARG A 65 -39.06 -14.57 27.32
N GLN A 66 -38.61 -13.79 26.34
CA GLN A 66 -38.34 -14.30 24.98
C GLN A 66 -37.20 -15.33 24.98
N GLN A 67 -36.09 -15.03 25.67
CA GLN A 67 -34.98 -15.97 25.84
C GLN A 67 -35.42 -17.25 26.59
N ARG A 68 -36.30 -17.11 27.58
CA ARG A 68 -36.90 -18.26 28.28
C ARG A 68 -37.65 -19.17 27.32
N GLU A 69 -38.52 -18.63 26.47
CA GLU A 69 -39.26 -19.46 25.50
C GLU A 69 -38.31 -20.14 24.50
N GLY A 70 -37.26 -19.45 24.05
CA GLY A 70 -36.20 -20.07 23.23
C GLY A 70 -35.54 -21.27 23.93
N ILE A 71 -35.18 -21.11 25.21
CA ILE A 71 -34.58 -22.19 26.00
C ILE A 71 -35.56 -23.33 26.24
N ARG A 72 -36.84 -23.05 26.48
CA ARG A 72 -37.87 -24.09 26.63
C ARG A 72 -38.05 -24.93 25.36
N LYS A 73 -37.99 -24.31 24.18
CA LYS A 73 -38.01 -25.04 22.90
C LYS A 73 -36.80 -25.96 22.76
N MET A 74 -35.60 -25.50 23.13
CA MET A 74 -34.39 -26.33 23.12
C MET A 74 -34.50 -27.53 24.09
N LEU A 75 -35.03 -27.30 25.29
CA LEU A 75 -35.24 -28.37 26.27
C LEU A 75 -36.28 -29.39 25.80
N ALA A 76 -37.32 -28.97 25.07
CA ALA A 76 -38.30 -29.88 24.47
C ALA A 76 -37.67 -30.81 23.41
N LEU A 77 -36.61 -30.37 22.75
CA LEU A 77 -35.80 -31.16 21.82
C LEU A 77 -34.66 -31.92 22.51
N ASN A 78 -34.65 -31.95 23.84
CA ASN A 78 -33.61 -32.57 24.67
C ASN A 78 -32.19 -32.00 24.44
N ILE A 79 -32.10 -30.76 23.95
CA ILE A 79 -30.83 -30.04 23.71
C ILE A 79 -30.44 -29.30 25.00
N ASN A 80 -29.22 -29.53 25.50
CA ASN A 80 -28.72 -28.86 26.70
C ASN A 80 -28.26 -27.41 26.40
N PRO A 81 -28.93 -26.37 26.95
CA PRO A 81 -28.62 -24.97 26.65
C PRO A 81 -27.22 -24.53 27.08
N VAL A 82 -26.66 -25.14 28.14
CA VAL A 82 -25.30 -24.83 28.62
C VAL A 82 -24.26 -25.42 27.68
N GLN A 83 -24.47 -26.63 27.16
CA GLN A 83 -23.58 -27.26 26.19
C GLN A 83 -23.66 -26.57 24.82
N GLN A 84 -24.85 -26.15 24.38
CA GLN A 84 -24.99 -25.38 23.14
C GLN A 84 -24.29 -24.02 23.23
N ARG A 85 -24.45 -23.28 24.34
CA ARG A 85 -23.67 -22.05 24.56
C ARG A 85 -22.18 -22.33 24.69
N ALA A 86 -21.78 -23.47 25.25
CA ALA A 86 -20.38 -23.86 25.33
C ALA A 86 -19.81 -24.23 23.95
N ALA A 87 -20.59 -24.85 23.07
CA ALA A 87 -20.22 -25.15 21.68
C ALA A 87 -20.14 -23.87 20.83
N GLU A 88 -21.08 -22.94 21.00
CA GLU A 88 -21.03 -21.60 20.40
C GLU A 88 -19.82 -20.80 20.90
N ARG A 89 -19.49 -20.88 22.19
CA ARG A 89 -18.26 -20.27 22.76
C ARG A 89 -16.99 -21.01 22.32
N GLY A 90 -17.05 -22.32 22.12
CA GLY A 90 -15.96 -23.17 21.60
C GLY A 90 -15.61 -22.88 20.14
N SER A 91 -16.48 -22.17 19.40
CA SER A 91 -16.16 -21.63 18.07
C SER A 91 -15.18 -20.44 18.11
N ARG A 92 -14.95 -19.85 19.29
CA ARG A 92 -13.97 -18.78 19.52
C ARG A 92 -12.60 -19.35 19.90
N THR A 93 -12.10 -20.33 19.14
CA THR A 93 -10.67 -20.66 19.22
C THR A 93 -9.87 -19.46 18.72
N PRO A 94 -8.75 -19.09 19.36
CA PRO A 94 -7.91 -17.98 18.90
C PRO A 94 -7.60 -18.08 17.40
N GLU A 95 -7.37 -19.29 16.89
CA GLU A 95 -7.05 -19.57 15.48
C GLU A 95 -8.12 -19.11 14.48
N LYS A 96 -9.40 -19.01 14.90
CA LYS A 96 -10.53 -18.64 14.02
C LYS A 96 -10.83 -17.14 14.00
N VAL A 97 -10.10 -16.32 14.75
CA VAL A 97 -10.28 -14.86 14.70
C VAL A 97 -9.62 -14.27 13.45
N PHE A 98 -10.21 -13.21 12.91
CA PHE A 98 -9.76 -12.56 11.68
C PHE A 98 -8.26 -12.24 11.68
N LYS A 99 -7.73 -11.74 12.80
CA LYS A 99 -6.31 -11.41 12.92
C LYS A 99 -5.40 -12.61 12.62
N ASN A 100 -5.70 -13.78 13.18
CA ASN A 100 -4.86 -14.96 13.00
C ASN A 100 -4.96 -15.52 11.57
N VAL A 101 -6.16 -15.48 10.98
CA VAL A 101 -6.36 -15.84 9.57
C VAL A 101 -5.61 -14.87 8.64
N ALA A 102 -5.63 -13.57 8.92
CA ALA A 102 -4.89 -12.57 8.16
C ALA A 102 -3.37 -12.75 8.26
N LEU A 103 -2.85 -13.10 9.44
CA LEU A 103 -1.43 -13.40 9.63
C LEU A 103 -1.01 -14.69 8.93
N ALA A 104 -1.84 -15.73 8.96
CA ALA A 104 -1.60 -16.97 8.21
C ALA A 104 -1.58 -16.72 6.70
N TRP A 105 -2.56 -15.95 6.18
CA TRP A 105 -2.59 -15.51 4.79
C TRP A 105 -1.34 -14.71 4.42
N HIS A 106 -0.94 -13.77 5.26
CA HIS A 106 0.25 -12.96 5.04
C HIS A 106 1.51 -13.82 4.95
N LYS A 107 1.70 -14.77 5.88
CA LYS A 107 2.81 -15.73 5.89
C LYS A 107 2.77 -16.70 4.70
N SER A 108 1.60 -17.03 4.18
CA SER A 108 1.44 -17.95 3.04
C SER A 108 1.96 -17.38 1.73
N ASN A 109 2.09 -16.05 1.60
CA ASN A 109 2.50 -15.42 0.36
C ASN A 109 4.03 -15.32 0.26
N ARG A 110 4.62 -16.17 -0.59
CA ARG A 110 6.08 -16.18 -0.85
C ARG A 110 6.53 -15.24 -1.96
N LYS A 111 5.61 -14.57 -2.67
CA LYS A 111 5.92 -13.75 -3.85
C LYS A 111 6.19 -12.28 -3.52
N TRP A 112 5.72 -11.80 -2.37
CA TRP A 112 5.91 -10.41 -1.99
C TRP A 112 7.36 -10.12 -1.58
N SER A 113 7.86 -8.94 -1.96
CA SER A 113 9.08 -8.42 -1.34
C SER A 113 8.84 -8.16 0.15
N GLN A 114 9.90 -8.27 0.97
CA GLN A 114 9.81 -8.02 2.42
C GLN A 114 9.13 -6.68 2.72
N ASN A 115 9.54 -5.61 2.05
CA ASN A 115 8.94 -4.28 2.21
C ASN A 115 7.44 -4.23 1.84
N THR A 116 7.00 -4.98 0.82
CA THR A 116 5.57 -5.06 0.49
C THR A 116 4.80 -5.77 1.60
N ALA A 117 5.36 -6.87 2.10
CA ALA A 117 4.79 -7.64 3.20
C ALA A 117 4.71 -6.78 4.48
N ASP A 118 5.77 -6.04 4.83
CA ASP A 118 5.81 -5.19 6.03
C ASP A 118 4.81 -4.04 5.94
N ARG A 119 4.71 -3.36 4.78
CA ARG A 119 3.74 -2.28 4.56
C ARG A 119 2.31 -2.77 4.68
N LEU A 120 2.03 -3.95 4.12
CA LEU A 120 0.73 -4.60 4.25
C LEU A 120 0.44 -4.90 5.72
N LEU A 121 1.37 -5.53 6.44
CA LEU A 121 1.19 -5.87 7.85
C LEU A 121 0.97 -4.63 8.73
N ALA A 122 1.73 -3.56 8.50
CA ALA A 122 1.53 -2.27 9.16
C ALA A 122 0.12 -1.71 8.87
N SER A 123 -0.34 -1.79 7.62
CA SER A 123 -1.71 -1.39 7.25
C SER A 123 -2.77 -2.23 7.97
N LEU A 124 -2.57 -3.55 8.08
CA LEU A 124 -3.48 -4.43 8.84
C LEU A 124 -3.54 -4.03 10.33
N ASN A 125 -2.37 -3.80 10.94
CA ASN A 125 -2.25 -3.41 12.35
C ASN A 125 -2.89 -2.05 12.63
N ASN A 126 -2.71 -1.07 11.74
CA ASN A 126 -3.17 0.30 11.97
C ASN A 126 -4.65 0.51 11.65
N HIS A 127 -5.17 -0.18 10.63
CA HIS A 127 -6.50 0.12 10.08
C HIS A 127 -7.52 -1.00 10.22
N ILE A 128 -7.10 -2.26 10.30
CA ILE A 128 -8.03 -3.40 10.24
C ILE A 128 -8.20 -4.10 11.60
N PHE A 129 -7.08 -4.51 12.21
CA PHE A 129 -7.11 -5.27 13.45
C PHE A 129 -7.78 -4.55 14.64
N PRO A 130 -7.65 -3.22 14.81
CA PRO A 130 -8.32 -2.52 15.90
C PRO A 130 -9.85 -2.62 15.86
N VAL A 131 -10.44 -2.84 14.67
CA VAL A 131 -11.90 -2.83 14.48
C VAL A 131 -12.47 -4.24 14.39
N ILE A 132 -11.89 -5.09 13.54
CA ILE A 132 -12.44 -6.43 13.26
C ILE A 132 -11.49 -7.58 13.63
N GLY A 133 -10.27 -7.29 14.11
CA GLY A 133 -9.22 -8.29 14.29
C GLY A 133 -9.58 -9.43 15.26
N ASN A 134 -10.35 -9.12 16.30
CA ASN A 134 -10.74 -10.08 17.34
C ASN A 134 -12.07 -10.80 17.04
N LEU A 135 -12.74 -10.46 15.93
CA LEU A 135 -13.99 -11.11 15.54
C LEU A 135 -13.70 -12.46 14.87
N PRO A 136 -14.46 -13.53 15.19
CA PRO A 136 -14.42 -14.78 14.45
C PRO A 136 -14.75 -14.56 12.98
N VAL A 137 -14.02 -15.22 12.06
CA VAL A 137 -14.28 -15.07 10.62
C VAL A 137 -15.67 -15.51 10.20
N SER A 138 -16.29 -16.44 10.93
CA SER A 138 -17.67 -16.91 10.74
C SER A 138 -18.73 -15.88 11.13
N GLU A 139 -18.39 -14.92 12.01
CA GLU A 139 -19.30 -13.85 12.44
C GLU A 139 -19.21 -12.60 11.53
N LEU A 140 -18.21 -12.54 10.64
CA LEU A 140 -17.99 -11.39 9.77
C LEU A 140 -19.02 -11.35 8.62
N LYS A 141 -19.68 -10.19 8.50
CA LYS A 141 -20.70 -9.90 7.49
C LYS A 141 -20.26 -8.73 6.61
N PRO A 142 -20.82 -8.59 5.38
CA PRO A 142 -20.51 -7.47 4.48
C PRO A 142 -20.51 -6.09 5.17
N ARG A 143 -21.49 -5.83 6.05
CA ARG A 143 -21.61 -4.58 6.82
C ARG A 143 -20.36 -4.23 7.63
N HIS A 144 -19.72 -5.20 8.28
CA HIS A 144 -18.53 -4.92 9.10
C HIS A 144 -17.36 -4.41 8.25
N PHE A 145 -17.25 -4.89 7.00
CA PHE A 145 -16.24 -4.42 6.06
C PHE A 145 -16.62 -3.05 5.49
N ILE A 146 -17.90 -2.81 5.22
CA ILE A 146 -18.39 -1.51 4.73
C ILE A 146 -18.11 -0.42 5.77
N ASP A 147 -18.46 -0.65 7.03
CA ASP A 147 -18.27 0.31 8.12
C ASP A 147 -16.78 0.61 8.34
N LEU A 148 -15.93 -0.43 8.29
CA LEU A 148 -14.48 -0.28 8.33
C LEU A 148 -13.95 0.60 7.19
N LEU A 149 -14.37 0.32 5.95
CA LEU A 149 -13.90 1.03 4.76
C LEU A 149 -14.35 2.50 4.79
N LYS A 150 -15.61 2.77 5.14
CA LYS A 150 -16.13 4.13 5.31
C LYS A 150 -15.36 4.91 6.37
N GLY A 151 -15.04 4.30 7.51
CA GLY A 151 -14.23 4.94 8.55
C GLY A 151 -12.79 5.27 8.11
N ILE A 152 -12.25 4.60 7.08
CA ILE A 152 -10.96 4.97 6.46
C ILE A 152 -11.17 6.13 5.47
N GLU A 153 -12.26 6.14 4.73
CA GLU A 153 -12.60 7.20 3.77
C GLU A 153 -12.92 8.53 4.43
N GLU A 154 -13.62 8.52 5.57
CA GLU A 154 -13.91 9.71 6.38
C GLU A 154 -12.64 10.43 6.83
N LYS A 155 -11.51 9.72 6.89
CA LYS A 155 -10.18 10.28 7.17
C LYS A 155 -9.47 10.83 5.92
N GLY A 156 -10.13 10.82 4.76
CA GLY A 156 -9.58 11.25 3.47
C GLY A 156 -8.61 10.24 2.83
N LEU A 157 -8.50 9.02 3.35
CA LEU A 157 -7.48 8.04 2.94
C LEU A 157 -7.98 7.08 1.83
N LEU A 158 -8.44 7.63 0.70
CA LEU A 158 -9.11 6.87 -0.37
C LEU A 158 -8.24 5.73 -0.95
N GLU A 159 -6.94 5.95 -1.14
CA GLU A 159 -6.04 4.90 -1.65
C GLU A 159 -5.85 3.76 -0.63
N VAL A 160 -5.79 4.10 0.66
CA VAL A 160 -5.71 3.11 1.74
C VAL A 160 -7.00 2.30 1.82
N ALA A 161 -8.16 2.94 1.69
CA ALA A 161 -9.46 2.27 1.66
C ALA A 161 -9.56 1.28 0.48
N SER A 162 -9.21 1.73 -0.73
CA SER A 162 -9.22 0.90 -1.93
C SER A 162 -8.31 -0.33 -1.83
N ARG A 163 -7.07 -0.16 -1.33
CA ARG A 163 -6.14 -1.29 -1.09
C ARG A 163 -6.64 -2.21 0.03
N THR A 164 -7.14 -1.63 1.12
CA THR A 164 -7.71 -2.38 2.25
C THR A 164 -8.84 -3.29 1.79
N ARG A 165 -9.75 -2.79 0.97
CA ARG A 165 -10.83 -3.58 0.35
C ARG A 165 -10.30 -4.80 -0.39
N GLN A 166 -9.25 -4.63 -1.20
CA GLN A 166 -8.63 -5.74 -1.92
C GLN A 166 -8.00 -6.77 -0.96
N HIS A 167 -7.33 -6.30 0.10
CA HIS A 167 -6.74 -7.18 1.11
C HIS A 167 -7.80 -7.96 1.88
N LEU A 168 -8.90 -7.32 2.31
CA LEU A 168 -10.03 -7.97 2.98
C LEU A 168 -10.61 -9.09 2.12
N SER A 169 -10.86 -8.82 0.84
CA SER A 169 -11.38 -9.81 -0.10
C SER A 169 -10.44 -11.01 -0.24
N ASN A 170 -9.13 -10.77 -0.29
CA ASN A 170 -8.12 -11.83 -0.40
C ASN A 170 -7.97 -12.66 0.89
N ILE A 171 -8.00 -12.00 2.07
CA ILE A 171 -7.94 -12.68 3.38
C ILE A 171 -9.17 -13.57 3.57
N MET A 172 -10.36 -13.07 3.26
CA MET A 172 -11.58 -13.86 3.38
C MET A 172 -11.64 -14.99 2.34
N ARG A 173 -11.07 -14.80 1.14
CA ARG A 173 -10.86 -15.90 0.18
C ARG A 173 -9.94 -16.98 0.75
N HIS A 174 -8.86 -16.58 1.44
CA HIS A 174 -7.99 -17.52 2.13
C HIS A 174 -8.74 -18.29 3.23
N ALA A 175 -9.61 -17.62 3.99
CA ALA A 175 -10.46 -18.29 4.99
C ALA A 175 -11.37 -19.37 4.37
N VAL A 176 -11.94 -19.10 3.18
CA VAL A 176 -12.72 -20.10 2.41
C VAL A 176 -11.83 -21.28 2.03
N HIS A 177 -10.64 -21.03 1.49
CA HIS A 177 -9.72 -22.12 1.09
C HIS A 177 -9.26 -23.00 2.27
N GLN A 178 -9.26 -22.46 3.49
CA GLN A 178 -8.94 -23.20 4.71
C GLN A 178 -10.17 -23.88 5.35
N GLY A 179 -11.35 -23.81 4.71
CA GLY A 179 -12.59 -24.40 5.22
C GLY A 179 -13.13 -23.73 6.49
N LEU A 180 -12.71 -22.49 6.79
CA LEU A 180 -13.17 -21.77 7.99
C LEU A 180 -14.55 -21.12 7.81
N ILE A 181 -14.92 -20.84 6.55
CA ILE A 181 -16.19 -20.25 6.13
C ILE A 181 -16.55 -20.79 4.74
N ASP A 182 -17.84 -20.87 4.41
CA ASP A 182 -18.29 -21.43 3.13
C ASP A 182 -18.26 -20.41 1.99
N THR A 183 -18.46 -19.13 2.31
CA THR A 183 -18.55 -18.05 1.32
C THR A 183 -17.71 -16.85 1.76
N ASN A 184 -17.24 -16.06 0.78
CA ASN A 184 -16.45 -14.86 1.04
C ASN A 184 -17.36 -13.63 1.21
N PRO A 185 -17.59 -13.13 2.44
CA PRO A 185 -18.46 -11.98 2.69
C PRO A 185 -17.87 -10.64 2.19
N ALA A 186 -16.61 -10.63 1.76
CA ALA A 186 -15.90 -9.47 1.22
C ALA A 186 -15.70 -9.56 -0.32
N ALA A 187 -16.36 -10.49 -1.00
CA ALA A 187 -16.24 -10.66 -2.46
C ALA A 187 -16.78 -9.45 -3.24
N ASN A 188 -17.96 -8.96 -2.86
CA ASN A 188 -18.73 -7.95 -3.61
C ASN A 188 -18.72 -6.59 -2.92
N LEU A 189 -17.55 -6.11 -2.48
CA LEU A 189 -17.40 -4.77 -1.92
C LEU A 189 -17.14 -3.70 -3.02
N GLY A 190 -17.34 -4.02 -4.29
CA GLY A 190 -17.23 -3.05 -5.39
C GLY A 190 -18.21 -1.90 -5.21
N GLY A 191 -17.76 -0.66 -5.44
CA GLY A 191 -18.59 0.54 -5.27
C GLY A 191 -18.81 1.01 -3.82
N VAL A 192 -18.36 0.25 -2.82
CA VAL A 192 -18.43 0.65 -1.40
C VAL A 192 -17.50 1.82 -1.09
N THR A 193 -16.32 1.83 -1.73
CA THR A 193 -15.32 2.89 -1.59
C THR A 193 -15.29 3.76 -2.83
N THR A 194 -15.18 5.08 -2.64
CA THR A 194 -14.85 6.04 -3.70
C THR A 194 -13.47 5.70 -4.29
N PRO A 195 -13.36 5.48 -5.60
CA PRO A 195 -12.07 5.20 -6.21
C PRO A 195 -11.15 6.42 -6.03
N PRO A 196 -9.88 6.24 -5.62
CA PRO A 196 -8.95 7.35 -5.55
C PRO A 196 -8.76 7.95 -6.94
N VAL A 197 -8.78 9.28 -7.03
CA VAL A 197 -8.48 9.99 -8.28
C VAL A 197 -7.03 9.65 -8.66
N ARG A 198 -6.85 8.99 -9.81
CA ARG A 198 -5.51 8.70 -10.34
C ARG A 198 -4.88 10.02 -10.76
N ARG A 199 -3.88 10.46 -10.00
CA ARG A 199 -3.02 11.58 -10.38
C ARG A 199 -1.75 11.04 -11.02
N HIS A 200 -1.51 11.44 -12.25
CA HIS A 200 -0.21 11.22 -12.88
C HIS A 200 0.82 12.16 -12.24
N TYR A 201 2.09 11.75 -12.24
CA TYR A 201 3.16 12.62 -11.77
C TYR A 201 3.20 13.87 -12.66
N PRO A 202 3.33 15.08 -12.06
CA PRO A 202 3.40 16.30 -12.84
C PRO A 202 4.67 16.32 -13.69
N ALA A 203 4.48 16.71 -14.94
CA ALA A 203 5.53 16.84 -15.95
C ALA A 203 5.28 18.16 -16.68
N LEU A 204 6.36 18.91 -16.88
CA LEU A 204 6.27 20.21 -17.52
C LEU A 204 5.96 20.04 -19.01
N PRO A 205 5.11 20.89 -19.62
CA PRO A 205 4.98 20.94 -21.07
C PRO A 205 6.35 21.22 -21.72
N LEU A 206 6.60 20.63 -22.90
CA LEU A 206 7.90 20.75 -23.58
C LEU A 206 8.19 22.19 -24.01
N GLU A 207 7.15 22.99 -24.22
CA GLU A 207 7.21 24.42 -24.51
C GLU A 207 7.96 25.22 -23.43
N ARG A 208 7.99 24.71 -22.20
CA ARG A 208 8.69 25.33 -21.06
C ARG A 208 10.06 24.69 -20.78
N LEU A 209 10.57 23.86 -21.69
CA LEU A 209 11.95 23.35 -21.61
C LEU A 209 13.01 24.46 -21.53
N PRO A 210 12.94 25.55 -22.34
CA PRO A 210 13.92 26.64 -22.24
C PRO A 210 13.99 27.20 -20.83
N GLU A 211 12.83 27.51 -20.24
CA GLU A 211 12.70 28.01 -18.86
C GLU A 211 13.29 27.02 -17.84
N LEU A 212 13.01 25.72 -17.98
CA LEU A 212 13.53 24.70 -17.07
C LEU A 212 15.06 24.62 -17.13
N LEU A 213 15.63 24.64 -18.34
CA LEU A 213 17.08 24.56 -18.56
C LEU A 213 17.78 25.81 -18.01
N GLU A 214 17.23 27.00 -18.27
CA GLU A 214 17.71 28.26 -17.71
C GLU A 214 17.73 28.22 -16.18
N ARG A 215 16.63 27.78 -15.55
CA ARG A 215 16.53 27.68 -14.08
C ARG A 215 17.46 26.63 -13.48
N ILE A 216 17.74 25.54 -14.20
CA ILE A 216 18.74 24.56 -13.78
C ILE A 216 20.14 25.16 -13.82
N GLU A 217 20.47 25.94 -14.87
CA GLU A 217 21.76 26.60 -14.99
C GLU A 217 21.96 27.68 -13.92
N ALA A 218 20.94 28.50 -13.68
CA ALA A 218 20.94 29.58 -12.69
C ALA A 218 20.82 29.10 -11.22
N TYR A 219 20.85 27.79 -10.97
CA TYR A 219 20.75 27.22 -9.62
C TYR A 219 22.07 27.37 -8.85
N HIS A 220 22.27 28.56 -8.30
CA HIS A 220 23.45 28.89 -7.49
C HIS A 220 23.18 28.85 -5.98
N GLN A 221 21.92 28.72 -5.54
CA GLN A 221 21.55 28.72 -4.12
C GLN A 221 21.83 27.37 -3.41
N GLY A 222 22.24 26.34 -4.15
CA GLY A 222 22.49 25.00 -3.61
C GLY A 222 23.84 24.43 -4.01
N ARG A 223 24.08 23.17 -3.65
CA ARG A 223 25.33 22.48 -3.99
C ARG A 223 25.39 22.16 -5.48
N GLU A 224 26.56 22.33 -6.08
CA GLU A 224 26.80 21.99 -7.48
C GLU A 224 26.45 20.53 -7.79
N LEU A 225 26.79 19.59 -6.91
CA LEU A 225 26.39 18.18 -7.04
C LEU A 225 24.87 17.99 -7.15
N THR A 226 24.07 18.84 -6.50
CA THR A 226 22.61 18.79 -6.60
C THR A 226 22.13 19.27 -7.97
N ARG A 227 22.72 20.35 -8.50
CA ARG A 227 22.45 20.85 -9.85
C ARG A 227 22.74 19.78 -10.90
N LEU A 228 23.94 19.19 -10.83
CA LEU A 228 24.38 18.11 -11.72
C LEU A 228 23.50 16.86 -11.58
N ALA A 229 22.99 16.54 -10.39
CA ALA A 229 22.05 15.43 -10.20
C ALA A 229 20.70 15.69 -10.91
N VAL A 230 20.18 16.92 -10.85
CA VAL A 230 18.94 17.32 -11.55
C VAL A 230 19.17 17.22 -13.07
N LEU A 231 20.27 17.78 -13.56
CA LEU A 231 20.62 17.79 -14.98
C LEU A 231 20.83 16.36 -15.50
N LEU A 232 21.62 15.54 -14.80
CA LEU A 232 21.82 14.14 -15.16
C LEU A 232 20.48 13.40 -15.20
N MET A 233 19.61 13.59 -14.20
CA MET A 233 18.31 12.94 -14.15
C MET A 233 17.39 13.37 -15.31
N LEU A 234 17.51 14.61 -15.80
CA LEU A 234 16.79 15.07 -17.00
C LEU A 234 17.30 14.37 -18.27
N HIS A 235 18.62 14.23 -18.43
CA HIS A 235 19.21 13.59 -19.60
C HIS A 235 19.01 12.07 -19.64
N VAL A 236 19.19 11.37 -18.51
CA VAL A 236 19.09 9.89 -18.49
C VAL A 236 17.70 9.38 -18.12
N PHE A 237 16.87 10.23 -17.51
CA PHE A 237 15.49 9.96 -17.10
C PHE A 237 15.32 8.61 -16.36
N ILE A 238 16.31 8.18 -15.58
CA ILE A 238 16.22 6.99 -14.73
C ILE A 238 15.37 7.27 -13.48
N ARG A 239 15.05 6.22 -12.72
CA ARG A 239 14.27 6.41 -11.49
C ARG A 239 15.14 7.01 -10.40
N SER A 240 14.53 7.79 -9.51
CA SER A 240 15.27 8.42 -8.39
C SER A 240 16.06 7.42 -7.55
N SER A 241 15.53 6.21 -7.28
CA SER A 241 16.30 5.18 -6.58
C SER A 241 17.50 4.65 -7.37
N GLU A 242 17.40 4.60 -8.71
CA GLU A 242 18.49 4.14 -9.58
C GLU A 242 19.63 5.17 -9.58
N LEU A 243 19.28 6.47 -9.58
CA LEU A 243 20.22 7.58 -9.46
C LEU A 243 20.91 7.63 -8.08
N ARG A 244 20.12 7.60 -7.01
CA ARG A 244 20.64 7.84 -5.64
C ARG A 244 21.62 6.78 -5.16
N PHE A 245 21.40 5.53 -5.56
CA PHE A 245 22.24 4.40 -5.14
C PHE A 245 23.29 4.03 -6.19
N ALA A 246 23.51 4.91 -7.18
CA ALA A 246 24.52 4.74 -8.22
C ALA A 246 25.92 4.61 -7.63
N ARG A 247 26.69 3.66 -8.14
CA ARG A 247 28.12 3.49 -7.83
C ARG A 247 28.97 3.79 -9.04
N TRP A 248 30.17 4.30 -8.83
CA TRP A 248 31.09 4.57 -9.94
C TRP A 248 31.46 3.32 -10.74
N SER A 249 31.49 2.14 -10.09
CA SER A 249 31.72 0.85 -10.75
C SER A 249 30.63 0.44 -11.73
N GLU A 250 29.47 1.10 -11.74
CA GLU A 250 28.37 0.83 -12.67
C GLU A 250 28.51 1.60 -14.00
N ILE A 251 29.44 2.57 -14.06
CA ILE A 251 29.61 3.49 -15.17
C ILE A 251 30.87 3.13 -15.95
N ASP A 252 30.67 2.72 -17.19
CA ASP A 252 31.74 2.50 -18.16
C ASP A 252 31.87 3.75 -19.04
N PHE A 253 32.90 4.56 -18.76
CA PHE A 253 33.20 5.77 -19.52
C PHE A 253 33.74 5.47 -20.93
N THR A 254 34.36 4.31 -21.14
CA THR A 254 34.94 3.90 -22.42
C THR A 254 33.83 3.51 -23.38
N ASN A 255 32.94 2.62 -22.94
CA ASN A 255 31.81 2.14 -23.76
C ASN A 255 30.60 3.08 -23.70
N ARG A 256 30.67 4.16 -22.90
CA ARG A 256 29.61 5.15 -22.69
C ARG A 256 28.28 4.50 -22.27
N VAL A 257 28.36 3.65 -21.26
CA VAL A 257 27.21 2.89 -20.75
C VAL A 257 27.17 2.94 -19.23
N TRP A 258 25.98 3.11 -18.67
CA TRP A 258 25.70 2.85 -17.26
C TRP A 258 24.86 1.58 -17.12
N THR A 259 25.44 0.54 -16.52
CA THR A 259 24.74 -0.72 -16.23
C THR A 259 24.18 -0.69 -14.82
N ILE A 260 22.88 -0.41 -14.69
CA ILE A 260 22.18 -0.48 -13.41
C ILE A 260 21.93 -1.97 -13.09
N PRO A 261 22.48 -2.52 -11.99
CA PRO A 261 22.34 -3.93 -11.68
C PRO A 261 20.90 -4.28 -11.27
N ALA A 262 20.55 -5.57 -11.24
CA ALA A 262 19.24 -6.03 -10.77
C ALA A 262 18.99 -5.65 -9.30
N THR A 263 20.02 -5.81 -8.46
CA THR A 263 20.07 -5.49 -7.04
C THR A 263 21.46 -4.95 -6.71
N ARG A 264 21.58 -4.36 -5.52
CA ARG A 264 22.81 -3.76 -5.01
C ARG A 264 23.14 -4.34 -3.65
N GLU A 265 24.42 -4.33 -3.29
CA GLU A 265 24.81 -4.55 -1.91
C GLU A 265 24.14 -3.50 -1.00
N PRO A 266 23.46 -3.90 0.08
CA PRO A 266 22.81 -2.96 0.98
C PRO A 266 23.82 -2.05 1.70
N ILE A 267 23.46 -0.78 1.86
CA ILE A 267 24.20 0.18 2.68
C ILE A 267 23.59 0.15 4.08
N ILE A 268 24.44 -0.10 5.09
CA ILE A 268 24.00 -0.26 6.48
C ILE A 268 23.25 0.99 6.96
N GLY A 269 22.06 0.77 7.53
CA GLY A 269 21.21 1.84 8.07
C GLY A 269 20.55 2.73 7.01
N VAL A 270 20.61 2.36 5.73
CA VAL A 270 19.94 3.08 4.64
C VAL A 270 18.82 2.22 4.08
N ARG A 271 17.58 2.69 4.27
CA ARG A 271 16.40 1.99 3.78
C ARG A 271 16.41 1.93 2.24
N TYR A 272 16.20 0.74 1.69
CA TYR A 272 16.03 0.47 0.25
C TYR A 272 17.30 0.59 -0.60
N SER A 273 18.49 0.70 -0.01
CA SER A 273 19.76 0.78 -0.73
C SER A 273 20.07 -0.45 -1.58
N GLU A 274 19.45 -1.59 -1.28
CA GLU A 274 19.59 -2.83 -2.04
C GLU A 274 18.94 -2.76 -3.43
N ARG A 275 18.15 -1.71 -3.70
CA ARG A 275 17.40 -1.58 -4.95
C ARG A 275 18.36 -1.28 -6.12
N GLY A 276 18.31 -2.18 -7.11
CA GLY A 276 18.81 -1.95 -8.45
C GLY A 276 17.69 -1.49 -9.39
N ALA A 277 17.74 -1.96 -10.64
CA ALA A 277 16.72 -1.72 -11.65
C ALA A 277 15.34 -2.25 -11.21
N LYS A 278 14.28 -1.49 -11.49
CA LYS A 278 12.90 -1.82 -11.07
C LYS A 278 12.47 -3.25 -11.43
N MET A 279 12.90 -3.74 -12.58
CA MET A 279 12.51 -5.05 -13.09
C MET A 279 13.34 -6.22 -12.55
N ARG A 280 14.27 -5.97 -11.62
CA ARG A 280 15.19 -6.98 -11.06
C ARG A 280 15.99 -7.75 -12.11
N MET A 281 16.31 -7.05 -13.20
CA MET A 281 17.22 -7.49 -14.25
C MET A 281 18.15 -6.31 -14.57
N PRO A 282 19.41 -6.54 -14.95
CA PRO A 282 20.31 -5.47 -15.36
C PRO A 282 19.66 -4.55 -16.41
N HIS A 283 19.78 -3.23 -16.19
CA HIS A 283 19.30 -2.21 -17.09
C HIS A 283 20.47 -1.39 -17.62
N ILE A 284 20.78 -1.60 -18.89
CA ILE A 284 21.80 -0.87 -19.62
C ILE A 284 21.23 0.49 -20.04
N VAL A 285 21.87 1.58 -19.66
CA VAL A 285 21.52 2.95 -20.01
C VAL A 285 22.65 3.52 -20.86
N PRO A 286 22.45 3.71 -22.18
CA PRO A 286 23.43 4.38 -23.02
C PRO A 286 23.62 5.83 -22.58
N LEU A 287 24.86 6.32 -22.64
CA LEU A 287 25.24 7.66 -22.21
C LEU A 287 25.60 8.51 -23.43
N SER A 288 24.92 9.63 -23.59
CA SER A 288 25.26 10.64 -24.60
C SER A 288 26.55 11.37 -24.23
N GLU A 289 27.10 12.14 -25.17
CA GLU A 289 28.29 12.96 -24.93
C GLU A 289 28.07 13.99 -23.82
N HIS A 290 26.88 14.62 -23.80
CA HIS A 290 26.43 15.52 -22.75
C HIS A 290 26.42 14.84 -21.38
N VAL A 291 25.89 13.61 -21.30
CA VAL A 291 25.86 12.83 -20.07
C VAL A 291 27.26 12.47 -19.58
N ILE A 292 28.17 12.12 -20.49
CA ILE A 292 29.58 11.85 -20.14
C ILE A 292 30.25 13.10 -19.58
N ALA A 293 30.00 14.28 -20.16
CA ALA A 293 30.54 15.55 -19.64
C ALA A 293 30.02 15.85 -18.22
N ILE A 294 28.71 15.68 -17.99
CA ILE A 294 28.09 15.85 -16.66
C ILE A 294 28.70 14.86 -15.65
N LEU A 295 28.84 13.58 -16.03
CA LEU A 295 29.42 12.56 -15.17
C LEU A 295 30.89 12.83 -14.83
N LYS A 296 31.67 13.40 -15.74
CA LYS A 296 33.05 13.83 -15.45
C LYS A 296 33.08 14.94 -14.39
N GLN A 297 32.23 15.96 -14.52
CA GLN A 297 32.11 17.01 -13.50
C GLN A 297 31.69 16.44 -12.14
N ILE A 298 30.74 15.50 -12.12
CA ILE A 298 30.36 14.80 -10.89
C ILE A 298 31.55 14.02 -10.31
N LYS A 299 32.34 13.36 -11.16
CA LYS A 299 33.53 12.59 -10.76
C LYS A 299 34.62 13.47 -10.16
N ASP A 300 34.78 14.70 -10.64
CA ASP A 300 35.72 15.65 -10.05
C ASP A 300 35.32 16.04 -8.62
N ILE A 301 34.03 16.01 -8.30
CA ILE A 301 33.49 16.32 -6.96
C ILE A 301 33.47 15.09 -6.05
N THR A 302 33.08 13.93 -6.57
CA THR A 302 32.73 12.74 -5.75
C THR A 302 33.50 11.47 -6.10
N GLY A 303 34.45 11.52 -7.04
CA GLY A 303 35.16 10.36 -7.58
C GLY A 303 35.96 9.54 -6.57
N ASN A 304 36.30 10.13 -5.41
CA ASN A 304 36.96 9.43 -4.31
C ASN A 304 35.99 8.63 -3.41
N ASN A 305 34.68 8.73 -3.63
CA ASN A 305 33.66 7.97 -2.92
C ASN A 305 33.24 6.74 -3.72
N GLU A 306 32.59 5.76 -3.08
CA GLU A 306 31.97 4.64 -3.80
C GLU A 306 30.73 5.08 -4.59
N LEU A 307 29.92 5.95 -3.97
CA LEU A 307 28.67 6.45 -4.52
C LEU A 307 28.92 7.62 -5.46
N VAL A 308 28.19 7.65 -6.58
CA VAL A 308 28.18 8.80 -7.50
C VAL A 308 27.55 10.03 -6.83
N PHE A 309 26.49 9.79 -6.04
CA PHE A 309 25.75 10.83 -5.32
C PHE A 309 25.76 10.58 -3.80
N PRO A 310 26.90 10.87 -3.13
CA PRO A 310 27.00 10.80 -1.68
C PRO A 310 26.11 11.83 -0.99
N GLY A 311 25.75 11.52 0.25
CA GLY A 311 25.01 12.38 1.15
C GLY A 311 25.90 13.50 1.69
N ASP A 312 25.28 14.64 1.94
CA ASP A 312 25.98 15.85 2.37
C ASP A 312 26.70 15.70 3.72
N HIS A 313 26.03 15.08 4.68
CA HIS A 313 26.54 14.92 6.05
C HIS A 313 27.36 13.64 6.23
N ASN A 314 27.20 12.66 5.34
CA ASN A 314 27.87 11.37 5.43
C ASN A 314 28.11 10.81 4.02
N PRO A 315 29.38 10.76 3.56
CA PRO A 315 29.70 10.34 2.19
C PRO A 315 29.45 8.85 1.93
N TYR A 316 29.34 8.03 2.98
CA TYR A 316 28.98 6.61 2.89
C TYR A 316 27.47 6.36 2.79
N LYS A 317 26.66 7.41 2.95
CA LYS A 317 25.21 7.36 2.73
C LYS A 317 24.88 8.06 1.42
N PRO A 318 23.80 7.68 0.73
CA PRO A 318 23.42 8.32 -0.53
C PRO A 318 22.69 9.64 -0.30
N MET A 319 22.69 10.47 -1.34
CA MET A 319 21.86 11.67 -1.45
C MET A 319 20.41 11.39 -1.03
N CYS A 320 19.76 12.36 -0.37
CA CYS A 320 18.38 12.21 0.12
C CYS A 320 17.38 12.05 -1.04
N GLU A 321 16.30 11.29 -0.83
CA GLU A 321 15.28 11.03 -1.87
C GLU A 321 14.58 12.28 -2.39
N ASN A 322 14.49 13.30 -1.54
CA ASN A 322 13.79 14.53 -1.86
C ASN A 322 14.69 15.59 -2.48
N THR A 323 15.99 15.34 -2.66
CA THR A 323 16.97 16.38 -3.06
C THR A 323 16.63 17.02 -4.39
N VAL A 324 16.37 16.22 -5.44
CA VAL A 324 15.95 16.71 -6.77
C VAL A 324 14.66 17.54 -6.68
N ASN A 325 13.65 17.04 -5.97
CA ASN A 325 12.38 17.77 -5.83
C ASN A 325 12.54 19.04 -4.98
N LYS A 326 13.43 19.05 -3.98
CA LYS A 326 13.74 20.26 -3.20
C LYS A 326 14.42 21.30 -4.09
N ALA A 327 15.37 20.90 -4.93
CA ALA A 327 16.01 21.79 -5.90
C ALA A 327 15.00 22.41 -6.86
N LEU A 328 14.09 21.61 -7.43
CA LEU A 328 13.01 22.10 -8.29
C LEU A 328 12.10 23.13 -7.57
N ARG A 329 11.80 22.93 -6.28
CA ARG A 329 11.04 23.93 -5.49
C ARG A 329 11.80 25.22 -5.28
N VAL A 330 13.11 25.13 -5.04
CA VAL A 330 13.98 26.32 -4.91
C VAL A 330 14.05 27.07 -6.24
N MET A 331 14.04 26.36 -7.37
CA MET A 331 13.90 26.93 -8.72
C MET A 331 12.50 27.51 -8.99
N GLY A 332 11.57 27.47 -8.03
CA GLY A 332 10.25 28.09 -8.14
C GLY A 332 9.14 27.21 -8.71
N TYR A 333 9.32 25.88 -8.77
CA TYR A 333 8.28 24.95 -9.22
C TYR A 333 7.48 24.33 -8.07
N ASP A 334 6.16 24.18 -8.24
CA ASP A 334 5.36 23.31 -7.39
C ASP A 334 5.51 21.85 -7.84
N THR A 335 6.28 21.06 -7.09
CA THR A 335 6.51 19.64 -7.41
C THR A 335 5.29 18.72 -7.33
N LYS A 336 4.12 19.25 -6.98
CA LYS A 336 2.84 18.54 -7.02
C LYS A 336 1.98 18.92 -8.24
N LYS A 337 2.31 20.01 -8.93
CA LYS A 337 1.50 20.56 -10.03
C LYS A 337 2.30 20.75 -11.32
N ASP A 338 3.50 21.32 -11.23
CA ASP A 338 4.27 21.75 -12.40
C ASP A 338 5.19 20.64 -12.88
N ILE A 339 6.15 20.23 -12.05
CA ILE A 339 7.17 19.24 -12.42
C ILE A 339 7.76 18.57 -11.19
N CYS A 340 7.99 17.27 -11.25
CA CYS A 340 8.79 16.56 -10.26
C CYS A 340 9.91 15.77 -10.95
N GLY A 341 10.87 15.24 -10.19
CA GLY A 341 11.96 14.43 -10.77
C GLY A 341 11.46 13.21 -11.54
N HIS A 342 10.29 12.63 -11.19
CA HIS A 342 9.68 11.57 -12.00
C HIS A 342 9.07 12.10 -13.30
N GLY A 343 8.66 13.36 -13.32
CA GLY A 343 8.11 14.06 -14.48
C GLY A 343 9.07 14.14 -15.66
N PHE A 344 10.39 14.24 -15.42
CA PHE A 344 11.40 14.18 -16.48
C PHE A 344 11.25 12.96 -17.39
N ARG A 345 10.83 11.82 -16.82
CA ARG A 345 10.59 10.58 -17.57
C ARG A 345 9.41 10.70 -18.52
N ALA A 346 8.35 11.37 -18.07
CA ALA A 346 7.19 11.61 -18.91
C ALA A 346 7.54 12.60 -20.03
N MET A 347 8.29 13.68 -19.72
CA MET A 347 8.77 14.64 -20.72
C MET A 347 9.61 13.97 -21.81
N ALA A 348 10.64 13.20 -21.42
CA ALA A 348 11.47 12.46 -22.36
C ALA A 348 10.63 11.46 -23.18
N CYS A 349 9.73 10.70 -22.54
CA CYS A 349 8.87 9.77 -23.25
C CYS A 349 7.99 10.47 -24.30
N SER A 350 7.37 11.61 -23.94
CA SER A 350 6.53 12.38 -24.86
C SER A 350 7.34 12.86 -26.06
N ALA A 351 8.48 13.52 -25.82
CA ALA A 351 9.34 14.02 -26.90
C ALA A 351 9.86 12.90 -27.82
N LEU A 352 10.28 11.77 -27.24
CA LEU A 352 10.75 10.62 -28.00
C LEU A 352 9.63 10.04 -28.89
N MET A 353 8.41 9.91 -28.36
CA MET A 353 7.28 9.40 -29.12
C MET A 353 6.81 10.39 -30.19
N GLU A 354 6.75 11.68 -29.87
CA GLU A 354 6.34 12.74 -30.80
C GLU A 354 7.35 12.99 -31.92
N SER A 355 8.65 12.70 -31.70
CA SER A 355 9.65 12.82 -32.76
C SER A 355 9.40 11.88 -33.93
N GLY A 356 8.73 10.74 -33.70
CA GLY A 356 8.46 9.72 -34.72
C GLY A 356 9.68 8.92 -35.17
N LEU A 357 10.84 9.09 -34.53
CA LEU A 357 12.11 8.47 -34.96
C LEU A 357 12.35 7.09 -34.36
N TRP A 358 11.72 6.78 -33.22
CA TRP A 358 12.08 5.63 -32.39
C TRP A 358 10.96 4.61 -32.34
N ALA A 359 11.31 3.33 -32.48
CA ALA A 359 10.37 2.26 -32.23
C ALA A 359 9.91 2.29 -30.76
N LYS A 360 8.61 2.13 -30.53
CA LYS A 360 8.01 2.10 -29.20
C LYS A 360 8.72 1.12 -28.26
N ASP A 361 9.08 -0.06 -28.77
CA ASP A 361 9.76 -1.09 -27.97
C ASP A 361 11.14 -0.62 -27.47
N ALA A 362 11.87 0.20 -28.23
CA ALA A 362 13.15 0.79 -27.80
C ALA A 362 12.95 1.83 -26.68
N VAL A 363 11.92 2.68 -26.79
CA VAL A 363 11.55 3.68 -25.77
C VAL A 363 11.13 2.97 -24.48
N GLU A 364 10.25 1.97 -24.55
CA GLU A 364 9.79 1.18 -23.40
C GLU A 364 10.96 0.43 -22.72
N ARG A 365 11.88 -0.13 -23.52
CA ARG A 365 13.08 -0.80 -23.00
C ARG A 365 13.99 0.16 -22.25
N GLN A 366 14.20 1.38 -22.77
CA GLN A 366 14.98 2.44 -22.11
C GLN A 366 14.29 2.95 -20.83
N MET A 367 12.96 2.95 -20.80
CA MET A 367 12.19 3.26 -19.60
C MET A 367 12.28 2.14 -18.55
N SER A 368 12.97 1.03 -18.80
CA SER A 368 13.00 -0.14 -17.92
C SER A 368 11.56 -0.57 -17.58
N HIS A 369 10.72 -0.63 -18.60
CA HIS A 369 9.38 -1.20 -18.54
C HIS A 369 9.42 -2.65 -19.00
N GLN A 370 8.51 -3.47 -18.44
CA GLN A 370 8.31 -4.84 -18.88
C GLN A 370 7.18 -4.87 -19.88
N GLU A 371 7.36 -5.62 -20.97
CA GLU A 371 6.26 -5.92 -21.88
C GLU A 371 5.18 -6.69 -21.11
N ARG A 372 3.95 -6.18 -21.18
CA ARG A 372 2.80 -6.74 -20.44
C ARG A 372 2.15 -7.88 -21.21
N ASN A 373 2.37 -7.95 -22.52
CA ASN A 373 1.90 -9.03 -23.35
C ASN A 373 2.83 -10.25 -23.18
N THR A 374 2.35 -11.28 -22.49
CA THR A 374 3.10 -12.52 -22.20
C THR A 374 3.56 -13.26 -23.44
N VAL A 375 2.83 -13.13 -24.56
CA VAL A 375 3.21 -13.73 -25.85
C VAL A 375 4.38 -12.98 -26.48
N ARG A 376 4.32 -11.63 -26.53
CA ARG A 376 5.43 -10.80 -27.06
C ARG A 376 6.69 -10.87 -26.18
N MET A 377 6.52 -10.95 -24.85
CA MET A 377 7.63 -11.11 -23.89
C MET A 377 8.54 -12.30 -24.23
N ALA A 378 7.98 -13.42 -24.71
CA ALA A 378 8.74 -14.61 -25.06
C ALA A 378 9.75 -14.36 -26.20
N TYR A 379 9.46 -13.41 -27.10
CA TYR A 379 10.30 -13.12 -28.27
C TYR A 379 11.19 -11.88 -28.09
N ILE A 380 10.73 -10.86 -27.35
CA ILE A 380 11.42 -9.56 -27.21
C ILE A 380 12.59 -9.60 -26.20
N HIS A 381 12.61 -10.55 -25.26
CA HIS A 381 13.59 -10.56 -24.16
C HIS A 381 15.07 -10.61 -24.59
N LYS A 382 15.37 -10.92 -25.86
CA LYS A 382 16.73 -10.96 -26.43
C LYS A 382 17.16 -9.67 -27.14
N ALA A 383 16.21 -8.82 -27.58
CA ALA A 383 16.54 -7.64 -28.35
C ALA A 383 16.74 -6.42 -27.42
N GLU A 384 18.00 -6.02 -27.21
CA GLU A 384 18.31 -4.85 -26.38
C GLU A 384 18.15 -3.51 -27.11
N HIS A 385 17.99 -3.55 -28.45
CA HIS A 385 17.94 -2.38 -29.32
C HIS A 385 19.08 -1.37 -29.05
N LEU A 386 20.26 -1.86 -28.68
CA LEU A 386 21.28 -1.02 -28.04
C LEU A 386 21.75 0.13 -28.93
N GLU A 387 21.99 -0.13 -30.22
CA GLU A 387 22.40 0.91 -31.17
C GLU A 387 21.31 1.97 -31.37
N ALA A 388 20.05 1.55 -31.53
CA ALA A 388 18.92 2.47 -31.60
C ALA A 388 18.78 3.30 -30.31
N ARG A 389 18.98 2.69 -29.13
CA ARG A 389 18.92 3.40 -27.85
C ARG A 389 20.11 4.36 -27.65
N LYS A 390 21.31 4.04 -28.15
CA LYS A 390 22.46 4.96 -28.14
C LYS A 390 22.12 6.23 -28.94
N ALA A 391 21.65 6.06 -30.17
CA ALA A 391 21.21 7.18 -31.01
C ALA A 391 20.07 7.98 -30.36
N MET A 392 19.10 7.28 -29.74
CA MET A 392 17.97 7.89 -29.04
C MET A 392 18.39 8.75 -27.83
N MET A 393 19.32 8.24 -27.01
CA MET A 393 19.82 8.97 -25.84
C MET A 393 20.66 10.19 -26.23
N GLN A 394 21.43 10.07 -27.32
CA GLN A 394 22.14 11.21 -27.89
C GLN A 394 21.16 12.25 -28.42
N TRP A 395 20.19 11.85 -29.24
CA TRP A 395 19.17 12.74 -29.78
C TRP A 395 18.39 13.47 -28.70
N TRP A 396 17.99 12.80 -27.61
CA TRP A 396 17.32 13.46 -26.50
C TRP A 396 18.18 14.55 -25.86
N SER A 397 19.49 14.31 -25.72
CA SER A 397 20.41 15.31 -25.17
C SER A 397 20.60 16.48 -26.12
N ASP A 398 20.72 16.21 -27.43
CA ASP A 398 20.83 17.24 -28.46
C ASP A 398 19.54 18.05 -28.59
N TYR A 399 18.38 17.42 -28.37
CA TYR A 399 17.08 18.06 -28.35
C TYR A 399 16.94 19.03 -27.16
N LEU A 400 17.40 18.62 -25.98
CA LEU A 400 17.48 19.51 -24.81
C LEU A 400 18.39 20.71 -25.11
N GLU A 401 19.55 20.48 -25.73
CA GLU A 401 20.48 21.56 -26.09
C GLU A 401 19.86 22.54 -27.10
N ALA A 402 19.21 22.02 -28.14
CA ALA A 402 18.50 22.83 -29.13
C ALA A 402 17.34 23.65 -28.50
N CYS A 403 16.77 23.17 -27.40
CA CYS A 403 15.71 23.86 -26.68
C CYS A 403 16.22 24.87 -25.63
N ARG A 404 17.54 25.13 -25.53
CA ARG A 404 18.05 26.10 -24.53
C ARG A 404 17.60 27.53 -24.79
N GLU A 405 17.66 27.98 -26.03
CA GLU A 405 17.34 29.36 -26.40
C GLU A 405 15.86 29.53 -26.73
N SER A 406 15.26 28.56 -27.42
CA SER A 406 13.86 28.60 -27.81
C SER A 406 13.27 27.20 -27.94
N TYR A 407 11.97 27.07 -27.71
CA TYR A 407 11.30 25.78 -27.85
C TYR A 407 11.24 25.35 -29.32
N ALA A 408 11.66 24.10 -29.58
CA ALA A 408 11.46 23.43 -30.86
C ALA A 408 10.56 22.20 -30.68
N PRO A 409 9.49 22.03 -31.48
CA PRO A 409 8.67 20.84 -31.40
C PRO A 409 9.46 19.57 -31.75
N PRO A 410 9.31 18.44 -31.03
CA PRO A 410 10.12 17.24 -31.22
C PRO A 410 10.17 16.71 -32.67
N TYR A 411 9.05 16.77 -33.39
CA TYR A 411 8.92 16.31 -34.78
C TYR A 411 9.67 17.16 -35.80
N THR A 412 10.11 18.38 -35.43
CA THR A 412 10.87 19.26 -36.33
C THR A 412 12.36 18.94 -36.31
N ILE A 413 12.90 18.57 -35.14
CA ILE A 413 14.32 18.23 -34.97
C ILE A 413 14.63 16.83 -35.54
N GLY A 414 13.64 15.94 -35.63
CA GLY A 414 13.81 14.62 -36.20
C GLY A 414 14.08 14.56 -37.71
N LYS A 415 13.71 15.60 -38.47
CA LYS A 415 13.83 15.57 -39.95
C LYS A 415 15.15 16.09 -40.50
N ASN A 416 15.90 16.90 -39.73
CA ASN A 416 17.03 17.67 -40.26
C ASN A 416 18.43 17.17 -39.83
N LYS A 417 18.55 16.10 -39.03
CA LYS A 417 19.86 15.60 -38.55
C LYS A 417 20.16 14.12 -38.83
N PHE A 418 19.24 13.36 -39.39
CA PHE A 418 19.44 11.94 -39.70
C PHE A 418 18.92 11.60 -41.10
N ILE A 419 19.57 12.16 -42.12
CA ILE A 419 19.68 11.50 -43.42
C ILE A 419 21.19 11.19 -43.54
N PRO A 420 21.62 9.91 -43.55
CA PRO A 420 23.00 9.57 -43.87
C PRO A 420 23.39 10.02 -45.28
#